data_AF-A0A843G1L4-F1
#
_entry.id   AF-A0A843G1L4-F1
#
_cell.length_a   1.000
_cell.length_b   1.000
_cell.length_c   1.000
_cell.angle_alpha   90.00
_cell.angle_beta   90.00
_cell.angle_gamma   90.00
#
_symmetry.space_group_name_H-M   'P 1'
#
loop_
_entity.id
_entity.type
_entity.pdbx_description
1 polymer ?
#
loop_
_entity_poly.entity_id
_entity_poly.type
_entity_poly.pdbx_seq_one_letter_code
_entity_poly.pdbx_strand_id
1 'polypeptide(L)'
;MKLLIMKRIAYAFILLAFIVCGAQAYVITFDMPTEINLGDSLVLEGTSNIPPGNSLEIVLYTQDMQKNKIGTYPFTIQTDGVWRVDIPTSKLDAGK
;
A
#
# COMPACT_ATOMS: atom_id res chain seq x y z
N MET A 1 28.74 -28.11 35.82
CA MET A 1 27.65 -28.63 34.94
C MET A 1 26.43 -27.70 34.84
N LYS A 2 25.91 -27.12 35.95
CA LYS A 2 24.72 -26.25 35.96
C LYS A 2 24.85 -24.93 35.17
N LEU A 3 26.02 -24.30 35.17
CA LEU A 3 26.26 -23.01 34.47
C LEU A 3 26.19 -23.13 32.94
N LEU A 4 26.63 -24.26 32.37
CA LEU A 4 26.58 -24.53 30.93
C LEU A 4 25.13 -24.76 30.45
N ILE A 5 24.29 -25.36 31.30
CA ILE A 5 22.87 -25.59 31.04
C ILE A 5 22.09 -24.26 31.06
N MET A 6 22.35 -23.36 32.03
CA MET A 6 21.72 -22.02 32.08
C MET A 6 22.03 -21.17 30.85
N LYS A 7 23.28 -21.19 30.36
CA LYS A 7 23.67 -20.44 29.16
C LYS A 7 22.95 -20.96 27.90
N ARG A 8 22.82 -22.28 27.77
CA ARG A 8 22.09 -22.92 26.65
C ARG A 8 20.61 -22.55 26.64
N ILE A 9 19.98 -22.50 27.81
CA ILE A 9 18.57 -22.08 27.94
C ILE A 9 18.43 -20.60 27.58
N ALA A 10 19.34 -19.72 28.04
CA ALA A 10 19.32 -18.31 27.69
C ALA A 10 19.47 -18.08 26.18
N TYR A 11 20.39 -18.79 25.51
CA TYR A 11 20.54 -18.71 24.06
C TYR A 11 19.32 -19.24 23.31
N ALA A 12 18.68 -20.31 23.79
CA ALA A 12 17.45 -20.82 23.21
C ALA A 12 16.30 -19.80 23.30
N PHE A 13 16.16 -19.11 24.44
CA PHE A 13 15.15 -18.05 24.60
C PHE A 13 15.40 -16.84 23.70
N ILE A 14 16.66 -16.42 23.56
CA ILE A 14 17.03 -15.31 22.65
C ILE A 14 16.73 -15.70 21.20
N LEU A 15 17.09 -16.91 20.78
CA LEU A 15 16.79 -17.40 19.43
C LEU A 15 15.29 -17.53 19.18
N LEU A 16 14.50 -17.95 20.18
CA LEU A 16 13.05 -18.03 20.07
C LEU A 16 12.40 -16.64 19.91
N ALA A 17 12.93 -15.61 20.58
CA ALA A 17 12.45 -14.23 20.45
C ALA A 17 12.69 -13.64 19.04
N PHE A 18 13.74 -14.07 18.34
CA PHE A 18 14.01 -13.63 16.96
C PHE A 18 13.11 -14.31 15.89
N ILE A 19 12.45 -15.43 16.22
CA ILE A 19 11.61 -16.17 15.26
C ILE A 19 10.22 -15.51 15.06
N VAL A 20 9.80 -14.63 15.98
CA VAL A 20 8.45 -14.04 15.97
C VAL A 20 8.30 -12.82 15.04
N CYS A 21 9.35 -12.45 14.30
CA CYS A 21 9.26 -11.35 13.33
C CYS A 21 8.61 -11.85 12.04
N GLY A 22 7.28 -11.88 12.01
CA GLY A 22 6.53 -12.14 10.78
C GLY A 22 6.64 -10.94 9.85
N ALA A 23 7.34 -11.09 8.72
CA ALA A 23 7.28 -10.12 7.64
C ALA A 23 5.93 -10.28 6.92
N GLN A 24 4.99 -9.37 7.19
CA GLN A 24 3.75 -9.27 6.42
C GLN A 24 3.97 -8.28 5.27
N ALA A 25 3.60 -8.65 4.05
CA ALA A 25 3.65 -7.74 2.91
C ALA A 25 2.59 -6.64 3.06
N TYR A 26 2.94 -5.40 2.70
CA TYR A 26 1.95 -4.33 2.58
C TYR A 26 1.12 -4.51 1.31
N VAL A 27 -0.19 -4.39 1.45
CA VAL A 27 -1.17 -4.58 0.38
C VAL A 27 -2.08 -3.36 0.31
N ILE A 28 -2.28 -2.87 -0.90
CA ILE A 28 -3.30 -1.88 -1.26
C ILE A 28 -4.36 -2.62 -2.07
N THR A 29 -5.62 -2.54 -1.66
CA THR A 29 -6.75 -3.17 -2.35
C THR A 29 -7.76 -2.10 -2.72
N PHE A 30 -8.22 -2.09 -3.96
CA PHE A 30 -9.28 -1.22 -4.47
C PHE A 30 -9.91 -1.87 -5.70
N ASP A 31 -11.14 -1.45 -5.98
CA ASP A 31 -11.84 -1.81 -7.20
C ASP A 31 -11.69 -0.68 -8.23
N MET A 32 -11.34 -1.06 -9.46
CA MET A 32 -11.29 -0.11 -10.58
C MET A 32 -12.66 -0.10 -11.27
N PRO A 33 -13.28 1.07 -11.50
CA PRO A 33 -14.48 1.14 -12.32
C PRO A 33 -14.19 0.65 -13.75
N THR A 34 -15.19 0.01 -14.36
CA THR A 34 -15.07 -0.52 -15.73
C THR A 34 -15.07 0.58 -16.79
N GLU A 35 -15.64 1.74 -16.47
CA GLU A 35 -15.76 2.89 -17.35
C GLU A 35 -15.43 4.17 -16.59
N ILE A 36 -14.85 5.15 -17.30
CA ILE A 36 -14.50 6.46 -16.74
C ILE A 36 -15.13 7.52 -17.65
N ASN A 37 -16.02 8.33 -17.08
CA ASN A 37 -16.62 9.46 -17.80
C ASN A 37 -15.65 10.64 -17.80
N LEU A 38 -15.30 11.14 -18.99
CA LEU A 38 -14.46 12.32 -19.12
C LEU A 38 -15.18 13.56 -18.56
N GLY A 39 -14.46 14.31 -17.72
CA GLY A 39 -15.00 15.50 -17.05
C GLY A 39 -15.45 15.22 -15.62
N ASP A 40 -15.78 13.97 -15.28
CA ASP A 40 -16.07 13.55 -13.91
C ASP A 40 -14.80 13.19 -13.16
N SER A 41 -14.77 13.36 -11.84
CA SER A 41 -13.63 12.91 -11.04
C SER A 41 -13.63 11.38 -10.94
N LEU A 42 -12.50 10.75 -11.28
CA LEU A 42 -12.27 9.33 -10.98
C LEU A 42 -12.02 9.21 -9.49
N VAL A 43 -12.92 8.51 -8.80
CA VAL A 43 -12.77 8.20 -7.38
C VAL A 43 -12.13 6.83 -7.27
N LEU A 44 -10.97 6.75 -6.62
CA LEU A 44 -10.36 5.49 -6.21
C LEU A 44 -10.41 5.40 -4.69
N GLU A 45 -10.94 4.31 -4.19
CA GLU A 45 -11.06 4.06 -2.75
C GLU A 45 -10.88 2.59 -2.45
N GLY A 46 -10.45 2.30 -1.22
CA GLY A 46 -10.16 0.93 -0.84
C GLY A 46 -9.59 0.79 0.55
N THR A 47 -8.93 -0.33 0.78
CA THR A 47 -8.38 -0.73 2.08
C THR A 47 -6.91 -1.11 1.98
N SER A 48 -6.22 -1.09 3.11
CA SER A 48 -4.81 -1.49 3.23
C SER A 48 -4.50 -2.04 4.61
N ASN A 49 -3.48 -2.88 4.72
CA ASN A 49 -2.86 -3.26 5.99
C ASN A 49 -1.68 -2.35 6.38
N ILE A 50 -1.42 -1.29 5.62
CA ILE A 50 -0.43 -0.27 5.98
C ILE A 50 -0.94 0.49 7.22
N PRO A 51 -0.07 0.81 8.20
CA PRO A 51 -0.50 1.52 9.40
C PRO A 51 -1.15 2.88 9.07
N PRO A 52 -2.20 3.30 9.79
CA PRO A 52 -2.78 4.63 9.66
C PRO A 52 -1.75 5.75 9.81
N GLY A 53 -1.96 6.86 9.10
CA GLY A 53 -1.08 8.03 9.09
C GLY A 53 0.08 7.97 8.10
N ASN A 54 0.26 6.86 7.39
CA ASN A 54 1.19 6.79 6.26
C ASN A 54 0.60 7.51 5.05
N SER A 55 1.41 8.37 4.41
CA SER A 55 1.08 9.02 3.14
C SER A 55 1.77 8.30 1.99
N LEU A 56 0.99 8.02 0.95
CA LEU A 56 1.39 7.32 -0.27
C LEU A 56 0.94 8.14 -1.48
N GLU A 57 1.35 7.71 -2.67
CA GLU A 57 1.02 8.38 -3.91
C GLU A 57 0.54 7.37 -4.96
N ILE A 58 -0.54 7.71 -5.67
CA ILE A 58 -0.92 7.04 -6.93
C ILE A 58 -0.28 7.82 -8.07
N VAL A 59 0.55 7.13 -8.86
CA VAL A 59 1.11 7.69 -10.09
C VAL A 59 0.39 7.09 -11.29
N LEU A 60 -0.29 7.94 -12.04
CA LEU A 60 -1.09 7.53 -13.19
C LEU A 60 -0.26 7.73 -14.48
N TYR A 61 -0.29 6.72 -15.35
CA TYR A 61 0.39 6.70 -16.64
C TYR A 61 -0.58 6.31 -17.74
N THR A 62 -0.33 6.76 -18.98
CA THR A 62 -1.02 6.24 -20.16
C THR A 62 -0.60 4.79 -20.45
N GLN A 63 -1.48 4.01 -21.08
CA GLN A 63 -1.29 2.58 -21.36
C GLN A 63 -0.01 2.25 -22.17
N ASP A 64 0.57 3.20 -22.92
CA ASP A 64 1.85 3.02 -23.64
C ASP A 64 3.07 3.04 -22.69
N MET A 65 3.10 2.09 -21.76
CA MET A 65 4.21 1.71 -20.88
C MET A 65 4.99 2.87 -20.28
N GLN A 66 4.33 3.67 -19.42
CA GLN A 66 4.95 4.72 -18.61
C GLN A 66 5.57 5.91 -19.38
N LYS A 67 5.43 6.00 -20.71
CA LYS A 67 6.02 7.10 -21.49
C LYS A 67 5.44 8.46 -21.12
N ASN A 68 4.15 8.52 -20.77
CA ASN A 68 3.48 9.74 -20.39
C ASN A 68 2.87 9.59 -18.99
N LYS A 69 3.53 10.19 -18.00
CA LYS A 69 2.98 10.40 -16.66
C LYS A 69 1.84 11.42 -16.75
N ILE A 70 0.65 11.02 -16.34
CA ILE A 70 -0.54 11.89 -16.27
C ILE A 70 -0.47 12.75 -15.02
N GLY A 71 -0.14 12.14 -13.88
CA GLY A 71 -0.16 12.84 -12.60
C GLY A 71 0.31 11.98 -11.43
N THR A 72 0.52 12.66 -10.31
CA THR A 72 0.79 12.06 -9.00
C THR A 72 -0.27 12.58 -8.04
N TYR A 73 -0.94 11.67 -7.36
CA TYR A 73 -2.06 11.99 -6.47
C TYR A 73 -1.78 11.39 -5.09
N PRO A 74 -1.45 12.22 -4.09
CA PRO A 74 -1.17 11.74 -2.75
C PRO A 74 -2.47 11.34 -2.04
N PHE A 75 -2.36 10.34 -1.17
CA PHE A 75 -3.42 9.93 -0.26
C PHE A 75 -2.83 9.45 1.07
N THR A 76 -3.66 9.43 2.11
CA THR A 76 -3.25 9.00 3.45
C THR A 76 -4.11 7.83 3.89
N ILE A 77 -3.46 6.81 4.45
CA ILE A 77 -4.14 5.70 5.09
C ILE A 77 -4.81 6.20 6.36
N GLN A 78 -6.13 6.12 6.40
CA GLN A 78 -6.96 6.51 7.53
C GLN A 78 -7.00 5.41 8.59
N THR A 79 -7.75 5.67 9.66
CA THR A 79 -8.09 4.63 10.64
C THR A 79 -8.77 3.45 9.94
N ASP A 80 -8.55 2.25 10.45
CA ASP A 80 -9.04 0.98 9.87
C ASP A 80 -8.47 0.65 8.48
N GLY A 81 -7.41 1.35 8.05
CA GLY A 81 -6.73 1.06 6.79
C GLY A 81 -7.45 1.59 5.54
N VAL A 82 -8.50 2.38 5.72
CA VAL A 82 -9.29 2.95 4.61
C VAL A 82 -8.53 4.09 3.94
N TRP A 83 -8.66 4.22 2.62
CA TRP A 83 -8.09 5.34 1.88
C TRP A 83 -8.97 5.73 0.69
N ARG A 84 -8.78 6.97 0.23
CA ARG A 84 -9.48 7.53 -0.92
C ARG A 84 -8.62 8.57 -1.62
N VAL A 85 -8.73 8.64 -2.94
CA VAL A 85 -8.19 9.70 -3.76
C VAL A 85 -9.16 10.07 -4.88
N ASP A 86 -9.30 11.37 -5.12
CA ASP A 86 -10.11 11.91 -6.21
C ASP A 86 -9.17 12.42 -7.32
N ILE A 87 -9.28 11.81 -8.49
CA ILE A 87 -8.40 12.07 -9.64
C ILE A 87 -9.20 12.82 -10.73
N PRO A 88 -8.83 14.07 -11.07
CA PRO A 88 -9.49 14.80 -12.14
C PRO A 88 -9.21 14.16 -13.51
N THR A 89 -10.26 13.86 -14.27
CA THR A 89 -10.16 13.22 -15.59
C THR A 89 -10.18 14.21 -16.75
N SER A 90 -10.37 15.51 -16.49
CA SER A 90 -10.52 16.54 -17.51
C SER A 90 -9.33 16.72 -18.45
N LYS A 91 -8.17 16.14 -18.09
CA LYS A 91 -6.94 16.15 -18.88
C LYS A 91 -6.59 14.78 -19.48
N LEU A 92 -7.49 13.80 -19.36
CA LEU A 92 -7.34 12.49 -19.96
C LEU A 92 -7.87 12.51 -21.38
N ASP A 93 -7.20 11.77 -22.27
CA ASP A 93 -7.73 11.46 -23.57
C ASP A 93 -8.79 10.35 -23.46
N ALA A 94 -9.79 10.36 -24.35
CA ALA A 94 -10.75 9.27 -24.44
C ALA A 94 -10.05 7.96 -24.79
N GLY A 95 -10.51 6.85 -24.21
CA GLY A 95 -10.11 5.51 -24.65
C GLY A 95 -10.45 5.31 -26.12
N LYS A 96 -9.49 4.81 -26.90
CA LYS A 96 -9.70 4.46 -28.31
C LYS A 96 -10.30 3.07 -28.45
#